data_AF-A0A945EXG8-F1
#
_entry.id   AF-A0A945EXG8-F1
#
_cell.length_a   1.000
_cell.length_b   1.000
_cell.length_c   1.000
_cell.angle_alpha   90.00
_cell.angle_beta   90.00
_cell.angle_gamma   90.00
#
_symmetry.space_group_name_H-M   'P 1'
#
loop_
_entity.id
_entity.type
_entity.pdbx_description
1 polymer ?
#
loop_
_entity_poly.entity_id
_entity_poly.type
_entity_poly.pdbx_seq_one_letter_code
_entity_poly.pdbx_strand_id
1 'polypeptide(L)'
;MELLTTNNVWMMICTALVFFMHTGFAFLEIGLTRQKNTINILFKNIFIITIGLLLYYLTGFNLMYPGEFNGYLGSIVPGINPPENGMTPAYADGGYTWWTDFLFQAMFAATAATIVSGAVAERMKIGPFMIFTLIYVGFIYPIAGSWKWGGGFLDQLGFYDFAGSTLVHSVGGWAALVAVWLLGARIGKFKNGKTQAIPGHNIPLATAGVLILWLGWFGFNGGSVLSADPELTSLTLVTTCLAAAAGGVVAAMVSFIKYKNLDLTMFLNGILGGLVGITAGADVMTPESAIIIGAIAGVLIVFAVSFVDAIKLDD
;
A
#
# COMPACT_ATOMS: atom_id res chain seq x y z
N MET A 1 -34.40 13.98 10.74
CA MET A 1 -33.49 13.35 9.78
C MET A 1 -32.10 13.67 10.28
N GLU A 2 -31.45 12.74 10.98
CA GLU A 2 -30.01 12.89 11.23
C GLU A 2 -29.33 12.94 9.88
N LEU A 3 -28.61 14.04 9.62
CA LEU A 3 -27.90 14.23 8.37
C LEU A 3 -26.89 13.07 8.24
N LEU A 4 -26.90 12.37 7.09
CA LEU A 4 -25.91 11.36 6.69
C LEU A 4 -24.50 11.94 6.87
N THR A 5 -23.86 11.72 8.02
CA THR A 5 -22.62 12.42 8.34
C THR A 5 -21.56 11.51 8.90
N THR A 6 -21.73 10.83 10.03
CA THR A 6 -20.55 10.26 10.73
C THR A 6 -19.77 9.23 9.90
N ASN A 7 -20.41 8.16 9.41
CA ASN A 7 -19.73 7.15 8.59
C ASN A 7 -19.20 7.75 7.28
N ASN A 8 -20.02 8.51 6.57
CA ASN A 8 -19.63 9.10 5.28
C ASN A 8 -18.49 10.12 5.43
N VAL A 9 -18.51 10.97 6.47
CA VAL A 9 -17.45 11.93 6.79
C VAL A 9 -16.17 11.21 7.21
N TRP A 10 -16.28 10.19 8.07
CA TRP A 10 -15.12 9.36 8.44
C TRP A 10 -14.47 8.73 7.21
N MET A 11 -15.27 8.11 6.33
CA MET A 11 -14.78 7.50 5.09
C MET A 11 -14.14 8.52 4.14
N MET A 12 -14.71 9.73 4.01
CA MET A 12 -14.10 10.80 3.20
C MET A 12 -12.79 11.33 3.79
N ILE A 13 -12.69 11.42 5.13
CA ILE A 13 -11.42 11.76 5.81
C ILE A 13 -10.40 10.65 5.58
N CYS A 14 -10.79 9.39 5.75
CA CYS A 14 -9.93 8.23 5.48
C CYS A 14 -9.44 8.24 4.04
N THR A 15 -10.33 8.52 3.09
CA THR A 15 -9.99 8.66 1.66
C THR A 15 -8.95 9.76 1.44
N ALA A 16 -9.10 10.93 2.08
CA ALA A 16 -8.12 12.01 2.00
C ALA A 16 -6.76 11.64 2.62
N LEU A 17 -6.76 10.86 3.72
CA LEU A 17 -5.55 10.35 4.35
C LEU A 17 -4.82 9.32 3.46
N VAL A 18 -5.56 8.41 2.80
CA VAL A 18 -4.98 7.47 1.83
C VAL A 18 -4.45 8.21 0.60
N PHE A 19 -5.17 9.21 0.08
CA PHE A 19 -4.62 10.09 -0.95
C PHE A 19 -3.30 10.73 -0.50
N PHE A 20 -3.24 11.20 0.76
CA PHE A 20 -2.05 11.83 1.31
C PHE A 20 -0.87 10.86 1.48
N MET A 21 -1.11 9.54 1.55
CA MET A 21 -0.03 8.54 1.49
C MET A 21 0.81 8.68 0.22
N HIS A 22 0.24 9.11 -0.91
CA HIS A 22 1.02 9.34 -2.12
C HIS A 22 2.05 10.47 -1.98
N THR A 23 1.77 11.47 -1.13
CA THR A 23 2.79 12.46 -0.75
C THR A 23 3.91 11.80 0.06
N GLY A 24 3.52 10.89 0.97
CA GLY A 24 4.45 10.08 1.75
C GLY A 24 5.36 9.22 0.88
N PHE A 25 4.80 8.48 -0.08
CA PHE A 25 5.57 7.70 -1.06
C PHE A 25 6.49 8.58 -1.90
N ALA A 26 5.99 9.70 -2.43
CA ALA A 26 6.82 10.62 -3.19
C ALA A 26 8.04 11.12 -2.37
N PHE A 27 7.83 11.49 -1.11
CA PHE A 27 8.91 11.97 -0.23
C PHE A 27 9.88 10.86 0.17
N LEU A 28 9.37 9.67 0.44
CA LEU A 28 10.17 8.48 0.73
C LEU A 28 11.07 8.13 -0.48
N GLU A 29 10.48 8.00 -1.66
CA GLU A 29 11.17 7.59 -2.88
C GLU A 29 12.23 8.62 -3.32
N ILE A 30 11.90 9.91 -3.31
CA ILE A 30 12.91 10.93 -3.67
C ILE A 30 13.99 10.98 -2.59
N GLY A 31 13.65 10.90 -1.30
CA GLY A 31 14.62 10.96 -0.21
C GLY A 31 15.66 9.83 -0.26
N LEU A 32 15.23 8.62 -0.64
CA LEU A 32 16.06 7.40 -0.71
C LEU A 32 16.75 7.17 -2.07
N THR A 33 16.61 8.07 -3.03
CA THR A 33 17.24 7.96 -4.36
C THR A 33 18.23 9.10 -4.61
N ARG A 34 18.98 9.06 -5.72
CA ARG A 34 19.92 10.15 -6.08
C ARG A 34 19.14 11.35 -6.63
N GLN A 35 19.55 12.54 -6.22
CA GLN A 35 18.93 13.82 -6.58
C GLN A 35 18.65 14.02 -8.08
N LYS A 36 19.52 13.50 -8.96
CA LYS A 36 19.34 13.60 -10.42
C LYS A 36 18.08 12.90 -10.95
N ASN A 37 17.48 12.00 -10.16
CA ASN A 37 16.30 11.22 -10.54
C ASN A 37 14.99 11.77 -9.96
N THR A 38 15.03 12.84 -9.15
CA THR A 38 13.86 13.37 -8.43
C THR A 38 12.67 13.66 -9.35
N ILE A 39 12.89 14.35 -10.48
CA ILE A 39 11.80 14.69 -11.42
C ILE A 39 11.15 13.43 -12.00
N ASN A 40 11.95 12.41 -12.33
CA ASN A 40 11.44 11.15 -12.88
C ASN A 40 10.52 10.44 -11.88
N ILE A 41 10.91 10.40 -10.60
CA ILE A 41 10.17 9.74 -9.52
C ILE A 41 8.88 10.50 -9.20
N LEU A 42 8.95 11.82 -9.08
CA LEU A 42 7.77 12.66 -8.85
C LEU A 42 6.76 12.52 -10.00
N PHE A 43 7.23 12.47 -11.24
CA PHE A 43 6.36 12.24 -12.39
C PHE A 43 5.60 10.91 -12.27
N LYS A 44 6.29 9.81 -11.92
CA LYS A 44 5.67 8.50 -11.71
C LYS A 44 4.61 8.54 -10.62
N ASN A 45 4.92 9.16 -9.47
CA ASN A 45 3.98 9.27 -8.34
C ASN A 45 2.70 10.04 -8.73
N ILE A 46 2.82 11.19 -9.40
CA ILE A 46 1.65 11.98 -9.84
C ILE A 46 0.88 11.26 -10.95
N PHE A 47 1.59 10.59 -11.87
CA PHE A 47 0.96 9.81 -12.92
C PHE A 47 0.11 8.67 -12.34
N ILE A 48 0.61 7.93 -11.35
CA ILE A 48 -0.13 6.83 -10.69
C ILE A 48 -1.49 7.28 -10.15
N ILE A 49 -1.53 8.39 -9.44
CA ILE A 49 -2.78 8.92 -8.85
C ILE A 49 -3.76 9.30 -9.96
N THR A 50 -3.29 10.11 -10.92
CA THR A 50 -4.15 10.67 -11.97
C THR A 50 -4.68 9.59 -12.90
N ILE A 51 -3.82 8.70 -13.39
CA ILE A 51 -4.24 7.61 -14.26
C ILE A 51 -5.00 6.53 -13.49
N GLY A 52 -4.63 6.28 -12.24
CA GLY A 52 -5.26 5.25 -11.40
C GLY A 52 -6.73 5.57 -11.16
N LEU A 53 -7.05 6.81 -10.79
CA LEU A 53 -8.43 7.30 -10.68
C LEU A 53 -9.23 7.09 -11.97
N LEU A 54 -8.63 7.46 -13.12
CA LEU A 54 -9.30 7.35 -14.42
C LEU A 54 -9.53 5.89 -14.84
N LEU A 55 -8.54 5.02 -14.65
CA LEU A 55 -8.66 3.59 -14.97
C LEU A 55 -9.62 2.87 -14.04
N TYR A 56 -9.59 3.21 -12.76
CA TYR A 56 -10.47 2.61 -11.77
C TYR A 56 -11.92 3.02 -12.02
N TYR A 57 -12.17 4.27 -12.39
CA TYR A 57 -13.48 4.72 -12.88
C TYR A 57 -13.88 4.02 -14.18
N LEU A 58 -12.96 3.93 -15.14
CA LEU A 58 -13.27 3.42 -16.47
C LEU A 58 -13.61 1.93 -16.42
N THR A 59 -12.85 1.09 -15.72
CA THR A 59 -13.13 -0.36 -15.67
C THR A 59 -12.84 -0.98 -14.31
N GLY A 60 -11.89 -0.44 -13.54
CA GLY A 60 -11.37 -1.12 -12.36
C GLY A 60 -12.41 -1.38 -11.27
N PHE A 61 -13.35 -0.46 -11.03
CA PHE A 61 -14.33 -0.63 -9.96
C PHE A 61 -15.32 -1.77 -10.24
N ASN A 62 -15.91 -1.84 -11.44
CA ASN A 62 -16.78 -2.97 -11.84
C ASN A 62 -16.03 -4.32 -11.90
N LEU A 63 -14.72 -4.27 -12.17
CA LEU A 63 -13.88 -5.45 -12.22
C LEU A 63 -13.57 -5.98 -10.81
N MET A 64 -13.54 -5.11 -9.80
CA MET A 64 -13.15 -5.43 -8.43
C MET A 64 -14.34 -5.64 -7.47
N TYR A 65 -15.39 -4.83 -7.58
CA TYR A 65 -16.53 -4.76 -6.66
C TYR A 65 -17.82 -5.27 -7.33
N PRO A 66 -18.84 -5.69 -6.56
CA PRO A 66 -19.78 -6.72 -7.00
C PRO A 66 -20.57 -6.38 -8.27
N GLY A 67 -20.53 -7.35 -9.18
CA GLY A 67 -21.33 -7.55 -10.38
C GLY A 67 -21.42 -9.06 -10.66
N GLU A 68 -21.85 -9.50 -11.85
CA GLU A 68 -21.75 -10.92 -12.21
C GLU A 68 -20.27 -11.38 -12.14
N PHE A 69 -19.97 -12.25 -11.18
CA PHE A 69 -18.64 -12.78 -10.93
C PHE A 69 -18.63 -14.28 -11.22
N ASN A 70 -17.76 -14.73 -12.13
CA ASN A 70 -17.71 -16.14 -12.55
C ASN A 70 -16.81 -17.03 -11.67
N GLY A 71 -16.39 -16.53 -10.51
CA GLY A 71 -15.43 -17.19 -9.62
C GLY A 71 -13.98 -16.70 -9.79
N TYR A 72 -13.61 -16.13 -10.94
CA TYR A 72 -12.21 -15.74 -11.22
C TYR A 72 -12.04 -14.33 -11.81
N LEU A 73 -13.07 -13.81 -12.49
CA LEU A 73 -13.03 -12.54 -13.19
C LEU A 73 -14.34 -11.78 -12.98
N GLY A 74 -14.22 -10.52 -12.55
CA GLY A 74 -15.34 -9.57 -12.48
C GLY A 74 -15.70 -8.97 -13.84
N SER A 75 -16.64 -8.03 -13.83
CA SER A 75 -17.20 -7.47 -15.06
C SER A 75 -16.26 -6.43 -15.68
N ILE A 76 -15.87 -6.62 -16.94
CA ILE A 76 -15.06 -5.65 -17.70
C ILE A 76 -16.01 -4.75 -18.50
N VAL A 77 -16.66 -3.81 -17.79
CA VAL A 77 -17.60 -2.85 -18.40
C VAL A 77 -17.08 -1.43 -18.21
N PRO A 78 -16.98 -0.64 -19.31
CA PRO A 78 -16.63 0.77 -19.24
C PRO A 78 -17.64 1.64 -18.47
N GLY A 79 -17.13 2.44 -17.53
CA GLY A 79 -17.89 3.39 -16.73
C GLY A 79 -18.66 2.73 -15.58
N ILE A 80 -19.03 3.54 -14.59
CA ILE A 80 -19.78 3.09 -13.42
C ILE A 80 -21.02 3.95 -13.19
N ASN A 81 -22.10 3.31 -12.75
CA ASN A 81 -23.31 3.97 -12.30
C ASN A 81 -23.67 3.45 -10.91
N PRO A 82 -24.13 4.32 -9.99
CA PRO A 82 -24.62 3.86 -8.71
C PRO A 82 -25.78 2.86 -8.90
N PRO A 83 -25.79 1.74 -8.15
CA PRO A 83 -26.93 0.81 -8.14
C PRO A 83 -28.14 1.47 -7.46
N GLU A 84 -29.26 0.74 -7.43
CA GLU A 84 -30.40 1.12 -6.59
C GLU A 84 -29.94 1.39 -5.15
N ASN A 85 -30.40 2.48 -4.55
CA ASN A 85 -29.98 2.97 -3.22
C ASN A 85 -28.50 3.36 -3.08
N GLY A 86 -27.68 3.31 -4.15
CA GLY A 86 -26.26 3.65 -4.12
C GLY A 86 -25.95 5.08 -3.65
N MET A 87 -26.92 5.99 -3.75
CA MET A 87 -26.80 7.39 -3.30
C MET A 87 -27.32 7.61 -1.87
N THR A 88 -27.60 6.55 -1.12
CA THR A 88 -28.23 6.58 0.20
C THR A 88 -27.36 5.82 1.21
N PRO A 89 -27.56 6.03 2.53
CA PRO A 89 -26.86 5.24 3.56
C PRO A 89 -27.09 3.73 3.49
N ALA A 90 -28.11 3.27 2.75
CA ALA A 90 -28.41 1.85 2.59
C ALA A 90 -27.44 1.15 1.62
N TYR A 91 -26.55 1.87 0.96
CA TYR A 91 -25.54 1.26 0.10
C TYR A 91 -24.58 0.37 0.92
N ALA A 92 -24.48 -0.90 0.51
CA ALA A 92 -23.59 -1.91 1.09
C ALA A 92 -23.69 -2.04 2.62
N ASP A 93 -24.84 -1.70 3.20
CA ASP A 93 -25.06 -1.61 4.65
C ASP A 93 -24.04 -0.74 5.42
N GLY A 94 -23.28 0.11 4.71
CA GLY A 94 -22.12 0.81 5.26
C GLY A 94 -22.41 2.19 5.85
N GLY A 95 -23.58 2.77 5.59
CA GLY A 95 -23.89 4.13 6.04
C GLY A 95 -23.08 5.22 5.31
N TYR A 96 -22.56 4.92 4.12
CA TYR A 96 -21.89 5.84 3.19
C TYR A 96 -22.41 5.62 1.76
N THR A 97 -22.03 6.49 0.83
CA THR A 97 -22.53 6.40 -0.57
C THR A 97 -21.59 5.62 -1.49
N TRP A 98 -22.13 5.13 -2.61
CA TRP A 98 -21.39 4.49 -3.70
C TRP A 98 -20.16 5.29 -4.15
N TRP A 99 -20.26 6.61 -4.25
CA TRP A 99 -19.13 7.46 -4.66
C TRP A 99 -18.04 7.55 -3.60
N THR A 100 -18.41 7.47 -2.32
CA THR A 100 -17.45 7.40 -1.21
C THR A 100 -16.66 6.11 -1.27
N ASP A 101 -17.34 4.98 -1.51
CA ASP A 101 -16.68 3.69 -1.70
C ASP A 101 -15.75 3.69 -2.90
N PHE A 102 -16.28 4.10 -4.06
CA PHE A 102 -15.51 4.21 -5.29
C PHE A 102 -14.21 4.99 -5.07
N LEU A 103 -14.30 6.17 -4.45
CA LEU A 103 -13.14 7.02 -4.27
C LEU A 103 -12.16 6.44 -3.25
N PHE A 104 -12.65 5.86 -2.15
CA PHE A 104 -11.82 5.17 -1.16
C PHE A 104 -11.04 4.02 -1.81
N GLN A 105 -11.72 3.16 -2.55
CA GLN A 105 -11.10 2.01 -3.22
C GLN A 105 -10.18 2.41 -4.37
N ALA A 106 -10.49 3.49 -5.09
CA ALA A 106 -9.59 4.03 -6.11
C ALA A 106 -8.24 4.45 -5.53
N MET A 107 -8.21 4.95 -4.29
CA MET A 107 -6.96 5.29 -3.60
C MET A 107 -6.15 4.04 -3.23
N PHE A 108 -6.80 2.93 -2.88
CA PHE A 108 -6.11 1.65 -2.65
C PHE A 108 -5.49 1.11 -3.94
N ALA A 109 -6.24 1.17 -5.05
CA ALA A 109 -5.74 0.76 -6.37
C ALA A 109 -4.52 1.58 -6.81
N ALA A 110 -4.58 2.91 -6.63
CA ALA A 110 -3.43 3.77 -6.89
C ALA A 110 -2.25 3.44 -5.94
N THR A 111 -2.52 3.18 -4.66
CA THR A 111 -1.50 2.82 -3.66
C THR A 111 -0.77 1.52 -4.03
N ALA A 112 -1.46 0.50 -4.54
CA ALA A 112 -0.81 -0.74 -4.95
C ALA A 112 0.26 -0.51 -6.05
N ALA A 113 -0.02 0.38 -7.01
CA ALA A 113 0.93 0.68 -8.10
C ALA A 113 2.15 1.49 -7.64
N THR A 114 2.00 2.31 -6.60
CA THR A 114 3.10 3.17 -6.10
C THR A 114 4.24 2.34 -5.50
N ILE A 115 3.94 1.16 -4.94
CA ILE A 115 4.96 0.23 -4.40
C ILE A 115 6.01 -0.09 -5.47
N VAL A 116 5.57 -0.28 -6.71
CA VAL A 116 6.47 -0.61 -7.83
C VAL A 116 7.30 0.61 -8.26
N SER A 117 6.78 1.84 -8.12
CA SER A 117 7.51 3.08 -8.46
C SER A 117 8.85 3.17 -7.73
N GLY A 118 8.82 3.01 -6.41
CA GLY A 118 10.02 3.02 -5.57
C GLY A 118 11.00 1.91 -5.94
N ALA A 119 10.50 0.68 -6.11
CA ALA A 119 11.33 -0.47 -6.43
C ALA A 119 12.04 -0.36 -7.78
N VAL A 120 11.47 0.35 -8.77
CA VAL A 120 12.07 0.52 -10.11
C VAL A 120 12.73 1.88 -10.32
N ALA A 121 12.89 2.65 -9.24
CA ALA A 121 13.43 4.00 -9.28
C ALA A 121 14.85 4.05 -9.88
N GLU A 122 15.20 5.18 -10.49
CA GLU A 122 16.53 5.45 -11.09
C GLU A 122 16.94 4.67 -12.35
N ARG A 123 16.25 3.57 -12.72
CA ARG A 123 16.60 2.78 -13.93
C ARG A 123 15.45 2.49 -14.89
N MET A 124 14.19 2.60 -14.48
CA MET A 124 13.06 2.46 -15.40
C MET A 124 12.70 3.78 -16.09
N LYS A 125 12.60 3.77 -17.42
CA LYS A 125 12.09 4.89 -18.22
C LYS A 125 10.61 5.16 -17.93
N ILE A 126 10.16 6.41 -18.11
CA ILE A 126 8.78 6.82 -17.82
C ILE A 126 7.76 6.07 -18.70
N GLY A 127 7.98 5.99 -20.01
CA GLY A 127 7.05 5.32 -20.93
C GLY A 127 6.71 3.87 -20.55
N PRO A 128 7.71 2.98 -20.35
CA PRO A 128 7.48 1.64 -19.84
C PRO A 128 6.75 1.60 -18.50
N PHE A 129 7.06 2.53 -17.58
CA PHE A 129 6.38 2.61 -16.28
C PHE A 129 4.90 3.00 -16.43
N MET A 130 4.59 3.91 -17.35
CA MET A 130 3.21 4.27 -17.66
C MET A 130 2.43 3.07 -18.18
N ILE A 131 2.98 2.33 -19.13
CA ILE A 131 2.36 1.10 -19.68
C ILE A 131 2.15 0.07 -18.57
N PHE A 132 3.15 -0.14 -17.71
CA PHE A 132 3.03 -1.01 -16.54
C PHE A 132 1.85 -0.58 -15.65
N THR A 133 1.76 0.72 -15.32
CA THR A 133 0.70 1.25 -14.45
C THR A 133 -0.68 1.07 -15.08
N LEU A 134 -0.82 1.26 -16.39
CA LEU A 134 -2.07 1.04 -17.12
C LEU A 134 -2.56 -0.40 -16.98
N ILE A 135 -1.67 -1.37 -17.18
CA ILE A 135 -2.00 -2.80 -17.09
C ILE A 135 -2.27 -3.19 -15.64
N TYR A 136 -1.42 -2.73 -14.73
CA TYR A 136 -1.45 -3.12 -13.34
C TYR A 136 -2.69 -2.59 -12.62
N VAL A 137 -2.96 -1.29 -12.70
CA VAL A 137 -4.13 -0.67 -12.05
C VAL A 137 -5.42 -0.96 -12.81
N GLY A 138 -5.38 -1.05 -14.14
CA GLY A 138 -6.57 -1.30 -14.95
C GLY A 138 -7.08 -2.74 -14.87
N PHE A 139 -6.21 -3.71 -14.62
CA PHE A 139 -6.55 -5.14 -14.70
C PHE A 139 -6.00 -5.96 -13.53
N ILE A 140 -4.68 -6.00 -13.33
CA ILE A 140 -4.07 -6.96 -12.39
C ILE A 140 -4.57 -6.75 -10.96
N TYR A 141 -4.52 -5.51 -10.47
CA TYR A 141 -4.95 -5.19 -9.11
C TYR A 141 -6.46 -5.41 -8.92
N PRO A 142 -7.36 -4.85 -9.77
CA PRO A 142 -8.80 -5.12 -9.65
C PRO A 142 -9.17 -6.59 -9.67
N ILE A 143 -8.51 -7.40 -10.52
CA ILE A 143 -8.73 -8.85 -10.58
C ILE A 143 -8.35 -9.51 -9.24
N ALA A 144 -7.16 -9.20 -8.71
CA ALA A 144 -6.74 -9.74 -7.42
C ALA A 144 -7.69 -9.31 -6.29
N GLY A 145 -8.11 -8.04 -6.29
CA GLY A 145 -9.09 -7.50 -5.36
C GLY A 145 -10.44 -8.23 -5.43
N SER A 146 -10.93 -8.53 -6.63
CA SER A 146 -12.19 -9.23 -6.85
C SER A 146 -12.23 -10.62 -6.20
N TRP A 147 -11.09 -11.30 -6.11
CA TRP A 147 -11.01 -12.63 -5.53
C TRP A 147 -11.38 -12.66 -4.05
N LYS A 148 -11.17 -11.55 -3.32
CA LYS A 148 -11.49 -11.43 -1.90
C LYS A 148 -12.50 -10.33 -1.61
N TRP A 149 -12.21 -9.07 -1.90
CA TRP A 149 -13.11 -7.96 -1.58
C TRP A 149 -14.32 -7.85 -2.53
N GLY A 150 -14.25 -8.49 -3.69
CA GLY A 150 -15.37 -8.60 -4.63
C GLY A 150 -16.30 -9.81 -4.42
N GLY A 151 -16.11 -10.60 -3.35
CA GLY A 151 -16.90 -11.81 -3.08
C GLY A 151 -16.47 -13.05 -3.88
N GLY A 152 -15.23 -13.06 -4.37
CA GLY A 152 -14.71 -14.14 -5.20
C GLY A 152 -14.24 -15.39 -4.46
N PHE A 153 -13.47 -16.25 -5.16
CA PHE A 153 -13.13 -17.58 -4.63
C PHE A 153 -12.28 -17.54 -3.34
N LEU A 154 -11.43 -16.54 -3.14
CA LEU A 154 -10.66 -16.43 -1.89
C LEU A 154 -11.59 -16.10 -0.72
N ASP A 155 -12.58 -15.23 -0.94
CA ASP A 155 -13.62 -14.95 0.05
C ASP A 155 -14.38 -16.22 0.44
N GLN A 156 -14.79 -17.01 -0.55
CA GLN A 156 -15.51 -18.28 -0.35
C GLN A 156 -14.68 -19.34 0.40
N LEU A 157 -13.36 -19.28 0.30
CA LEU A 157 -12.44 -20.16 1.05
C LEU A 157 -12.17 -19.68 2.49
N GLY A 158 -12.75 -18.54 2.91
CA GLY A 158 -12.51 -17.95 4.21
C GLY A 158 -11.16 -17.25 4.31
N PHE A 159 -10.54 -16.87 3.17
CA PHE A 159 -9.35 -16.04 3.19
C PHE A 159 -9.66 -14.70 3.85
N TYR A 160 -8.76 -14.25 4.70
CA TYR A 160 -8.94 -13.04 5.49
C TYR A 160 -7.80 -12.06 5.24
N ASP A 161 -8.17 -10.89 4.74
CA ASP A 161 -7.28 -9.76 4.51
C ASP A 161 -8.11 -8.48 4.66
N PHE A 162 -8.04 -7.88 5.84
CA PHE A 162 -8.88 -6.75 6.23
C PHE A 162 -8.65 -5.52 5.35
N ALA A 163 -7.42 -4.98 5.35
CA ALA A 163 -7.08 -3.76 4.62
C ALA A 163 -6.04 -3.99 3.50
N GLY A 164 -5.52 -5.20 3.30
CA GLY A 164 -4.68 -5.51 2.13
C GLY A 164 -3.20 -5.75 2.40
N SER A 165 -2.81 -6.48 3.45
CA SER A 165 -1.41 -6.97 3.52
C SER A 165 -1.08 -7.83 2.31
N THR A 166 -2.04 -8.61 1.84
CA THR A 166 -1.88 -9.39 0.61
C THR A 166 -2.29 -8.58 -0.60
N LEU A 167 -3.56 -8.15 -0.67
CA LEU A 167 -4.16 -7.62 -1.89
C LEU A 167 -3.52 -6.30 -2.37
N VAL A 168 -2.97 -5.49 -1.45
CA VAL A 168 -2.24 -4.28 -1.81
C VAL A 168 -0.73 -4.51 -1.72
N HIS A 169 -0.22 -4.87 -0.53
CA HIS A 169 1.22 -4.86 -0.31
C HIS A 169 1.95 -6.06 -0.91
N SER A 170 1.44 -7.28 -0.74
CA SER A 170 2.06 -8.48 -1.34
C SER A 170 1.93 -8.49 -2.85
N VAL A 171 0.75 -8.20 -3.41
CA VAL A 171 0.54 -8.11 -4.86
C VAL A 171 1.43 -7.00 -5.48
N GLY A 172 1.57 -5.86 -4.80
CA GLY A 172 2.52 -4.80 -5.18
C GLY A 172 3.98 -5.25 -5.08
N GLY A 173 4.35 -5.94 -4.00
CA GLY A 173 5.69 -6.46 -3.75
C GLY A 173 6.13 -7.52 -4.76
N TRP A 174 5.24 -8.44 -5.15
CA TRP A 174 5.53 -9.43 -6.19
C TRP A 174 5.67 -8.78 -7.57
N ALA A 175 4.83 -7.79 -7.89
CA ALA A 175 4.97 -7.02 -9.12
C ALA A 175 6.30 -6.25 -9.16
N ALA A 176 6.69 -5.63 -8.03
CA ALA A 176 8.00 -5.01 -7.85
C ALA A 176 9.14 -6.01 -8.04
N LEU A 177 9.07 -7.19 -7.41
CA LEU A 177 10.09 -8.23 -7.51
C LEU A 177 10.31 -8.67 -8.97
N VAL A 178 9.23 -8.95 -9.71
CA VAL A 178 9.30 -9.31 -11.13
C VAL A 178 9.89 -8.15 -11.95
N ALA A 179 9.48 -6.91 -11.66
CA ALA A 179 9.99 -5.74 -12.37
C ALA A 179 11.51 -5.54 -12.13
N VAL A 180 12.00 -5.64 -10.90
CA VAL A 180 13.44 -5.49 -10.59
C VAL A 180 14.27 -6.65 -11.15
N TRP A 181 13.71 -7.87 -11.18
CA TRP A 181 14.38 -9.02 -11.79
C TRP A 181 14.56 -8.83 -13.31
N LEU A 182 13.54 -8.32 -14.00
CA LEU A 182 13.60 -8.05 -15.45
C LEU A 182 14.46 -6.82 -15.79
N LEU A 183 14.41 -5.76 -14.97
CA LEU A 183 15.17 -4.52 -15.19
C LEU A 183 16.66 -4.68 -14.84
N GLY A 184 16.96 -5.52 -13.86
CA GLY A 184 18.27 -5.65 -13.26
C GLY A 184 18.63 -4.52 -12.28
N ALA A 185 19.79 -4.69 -11.66
CA ALA A 185 20.29 -3.80 -10.61
C ALA A 185 20.75 -2.43 -11.14
N ARG A 186 20.67 -1.40 -10.29
CA ARG A 186 21.21 -0.07 -10.63
C ARG A 186 22.72 -0.15 -10.85
N ILE A 187 23.19 0.67 -11.80
CA ILE A 187 24.62 0.82 -12.06
C ILE A 187 25.34 1.22 -10.76
N GLY A 188 26.29 0.38 -10.35
CA GLY A 188 27.11 0.58 -9.17
C GLY A 188 26.63 -0.14 -7.91
N LYS A 189 25.42 -0.72 -7.87
CA LYS A 189 24.90 -1.49 -6.72
C LYS A 189 25.75 -2.73 -6.44
N PHE A 190 26.18 -3.43 -7.49
CA PHE A 190 27.07 -4.60 -7.36
C PHE A 190 28.38 -4.35 -8.12
N LYS A 191 29.50 -4.30 -7.38
CA LYS A 191 30.84 -4.14 -7.94
C LYS A 191 31.71 -5.32 -7.51
N ASN A 192 32.31 -6.03 -8.47
CA ASN A 192 33.15 -7.21 -8.21
C ASN A 192 32.48 -8.24 -7.31
N GLY A 193 31.19 -8.51 -7.54
CA GLY A 193 30.39 -9.45 -6.73
C GLY A 193 30.00 -8.95 -5.34
N LYS A 194 30.45 -7.76 -4.91
CA LYS A 194 30.12 -7.17 -3.60
C LYS A 194 29.01 -6.13 -3.72
N THR A 195 28.11 -6.14 -2.75
CA THR A 195 27.05 -5.13 -2.61
C THR A 195 27.66 -3.79 -2.22
N GLN A 196 27.17 -2.72 -2.80
CA GLN A 196 27.55 -1.33 -2.51
C GLN A 196 26.30 -0.58 -2.08
N ALA A 197 26.40 0.24 -1.04
CA ALA A 197 25.32 1.14 -0.67
C ALA A 197 25.15 2.23 -1.73
N ILE A 198 23.90 2.48 -2.13
CA ILE A 198 23.51 3.67 -2.89
C ILE A 198 22.73 4.55 -1.91
N PRO A 199 23.37 5.52 -1.23
CA PRO A 199 22.70 6.31 -0.21
C PRO A 199 21.65 7.23 -0.84
N GLY A 200 20.55 7.42 -0.12
CA GLY A 200 19.57 8.44 -0.43
C GLY A 200 20.16 9.84 -0.34
N HIS A 201 19.68 10.77 -1.16
CA HIS A 201 20.20 12.14 -1.20
C HIS A 201 19.60 13.04 -0.11
N ASN A 202 18.48 12.66 0.51
CA ASN A 202 17.80 13.50 1.51
C ASN A 202 17.03 12.64 2.54
N ILE A 203 17.71 12.27 3.62
CA ILE A 203 17.14 11.47 4.72
C ILE A 203 16.01 12.20 5.48
N PRO A 204 16.06 13.52 5.71
CA PRO A 204 14.91 14.25 6.24
C PRO A 204 13.63 14.07 5.41
N LEU A 205 13.72 14.14 4.07
CA LEU A 205 12.58 13.86 3.20
C LEU A 205 12.09 12.42 3.32
N ALA A 206 13.01 11.45 3.35
CA ALA A 206 12.63 10.05 3.53
C ALA A 206 11.89 9.82 4.86
N THR A 207 12.37 10.46 5.93
CA THR A 207 11.78 10.42 7.27
C THR A 207 10.39 11.05 7.28
N ALA A 208 10.23 12.23 6.68
CA ALA A 208 8.93 12.88 6.51
C ALA A 208 7.97 11.99 5.71
N GLY A 209 8.47 11.32 4.67
CA GLY A 209 7.70 10.35 3.88
C GLY A 209 7.11 9.24 4.74
N VAL A 210 7.92 8.57 5.56
CA VAL A 210 7.43 7.50 6.47
C VAL A 210 6.44 8.01 7.51
N LEU A 211 6.65 9.20 8.08
CA LEU A 211 5.69 9.80 9.02
C LEU A 211 4.34 10.09 8.36
N ILE A 212 4.35 10.61 7.12
CA ILE A 212 3.14 10.85 6.34
C ILE A 212 2.47 9.52 5.98
N LEU A 213 3.22 8.49 5.61
CA LEU A 213 2.69 7.15 5.35
C LEU A 213 2.02 6.57 6.60
N TRP A 214 2.66 6.68 7.77
CA TRP A 214 2.06 6.25 9.03
C TRP A 214 0.74 6.99 9.29
N LEU A 215 0.72 8.33 9.17
CA LEU A 215 -0.52 9.10 9.29
C LEU A 215 -1.58 8.63 8.27
N GLY A 216 -1.21 8.42 7.02
CA GLY A 216 -2.13 7.93 5.99
C GLY A 216 -2.67 6.53 6.27
N TRP A 217 -1.92 5.69 6.98
CA TRP A 217 -2.36 4.37 7.44
C TRP A 217 -3.52 4.41 8.43
N PHE A 218 -3.76 5.56 9.08
CA PHE A 218 -4.99 5.77 9.86
C PHE A 218 -6.21 5.74 8.94
N GLY A 219 -6.11 6.35 7.75
CA GLY A 219 -7.15 6.26 6.73
C GLY A 219 -7.20 4.89 6.06
N PHE A 220 -6.04 4.27 5.84
CA PHE A 220 -5.95 2.96 5.20
C PHE A 220 -6.62 1.87 6.05
N ASN A 221 -6.11 1.61 7.26
CA ASN A 221 -6.69 0.57 8.12
C ASN A 221 -7.99 1.06 8.77
N GLY A 222 -8.04 2.28 9.30
CA GLY A 222 -9.24 2.80 9.97
C GLY A 222 -10.44 2.98 9.05
N GLY A 223 -10.21 3.30 7.77
CA GLY A 223 -11.26 3.35 6.74
C GLY A 223 -11.74 1.97 6.29
N SER A 224 -10.90 0.94 6.35
CA SER A 224 -11.29 -0.44 6.03
C SER A 224 -12.28 -1.06 7.01
N VAL A 225 -12.57 -0.39 8.14
CA VAL A 225 -13.73 -0.71 8.99
C VAL A 225 -15.06 -0.47 8.27
N LEU A 226 -15.05 0.34 7.20
CA LEU A 226 -16.23 0.71 6.40
C LEU A 226 -17.37 1.31 7.24
N SER A 227 -17.03 1.90 8.38
CA SER A 227 -17.94 2.62 9.26
C SER A 227 -17.13 3.48 10.22
N ALA A 228 -17.82 4.36 10.95
CA ALA A 228 -17.25 5.10 12.07
C ALA A 228 -17.57 4.42 13.41
N ASP A 229 -17.63 3.08 13.44
CA ASP A 229 -17.88 2.33 14.67
C ASP A 229 -16.78 2.64 15.71
N PRO A 230 -17.12 3.22 16.87
CA PRO A 230 -16.13 3.75 17.79
C PRO A 230 -15.22 2.67 18.37
N GLU A 231 -15.71 1.46 18.60
CA GLU A 231 -14.94 0.37 19.20
C GLU A 231 -13.95 -0.21 18.18
N LEU A 232 -14.47 -0.64 17.03
CA LEU A 232 -13.69 -1.31 16.01
C LEU A 232 -12.69 -0.37 15.33
N THR A 233 -13.09 0.87 15.03
CA THR A 233 -12.18 1.89 14.49
C THR A 233 -11.06 2.21 15.48
N SER A 234 -11.37 2.37 16.77
CA SER A 234 -10.34 2.68 17.78
C SER A 234 -9.35 1.52 17.95
N LEU A 235 -9.85 0.28 18.04
CA LEU A 235 -9.01 -0.92 18.11
C LEU A 235 -8.07 -0.99 16.91
N THR A 236 -8.62 -0.85 15.70
CA THR A 236 -7.88 -0.90 14.43
C THR A 236 -6.75 0.13 14.38
N LEU A 237 -6.98 1.36 14.84
CA LEU A 237 -5.95 2.39 14.87
C LEU A 237 -4.88 2.12 15.93
N VAL A 238 -5.27 1.58 17.10
CA VAL A 238 -4.34 1.21 18.17
C VAL A 238 -3.42 0.07 17.73
N THR A 239 -3.96 -1.01 17.16
CA THR A 239 -3.17 -2.13 16.65
C THR A 239 -2.24 -1.69 15.53
N THR A 240 -2.73 -0.84 14.61
CA THR A 240 -1.92 -0.23 13.55
C THR A 240 -0.70 0.51 14.10
N CYS A 241 -0.90 1.39 15.09
CA CYS A 241 0.18 2.17 15.68
C CYS A 241 1.17 1.32 16.48
N LEU A 242 0.68 0.34 17.24
CA LEU A 242 1.53 -0.53 18.04
C LEU A 242 2.40 -1.43 17.18
N ALA A 243 1.86 -1.98 16.08
CA ALA A 243 2.64 -2.76 15.14
C ALA A 243 3.73 -1.92 14.44
N ALA A 244 3.39 -0.70 14.02
CA ALA A 244 4.35 0.24 13.43
C ALA A 244 5.50 0.57 14.39
N ALA A 245 5.17 0.90 15.64
CA ALA A 245 6.14 1.21 16.67
C ALA A 245 7.05 0.01 16.99
N ALA A 246 6.45 -1.17 17.19
CA ALA A 246 7.19 -2.39 17.48
C ALA A 246 8.11 -2.79 16.31
N GLY A 247 7.63 -2.71 15.07
CA GLY A 247 8.42 -3.01 13.88
C GLY A 247 9.64 -2.10 13.73
N GLY A 248 9.46 -0.80 13.97
CA GLY A 248 10.55 0.15 13.95
C GLY A 248 11.60 -0.10 15.03
N VAL A 249 11.17 -0.24 16.29
CA VAL A 249 12.07 -0.50 17.43
C VAL A 249 12.85 -1.80 17.23
N VAL A 250 12.16 -2.87 16.85
CA VAL A 250 12.80 -4.19 16.67
C VAL A 250 13.73 -4.21 15.47
N ALA A 251 13.38 -3.57 14.35
CA ALA A 251 14.30 -3.44 13.22
C ALA A 251 15.59 -2.68 13.60
N ALA A 252 15.46 -1.59 14.36
CA ALA A 252 16.63 -0.85 14.86
C ALA A 252 17.49 -1.70 15.80
N MET A 253 16.88 -2.43 16.73
CA MET A 253 17.58 -3.34 17.64
C MET A 253 18.32 -4.46 16.90
N VAL A 254 17.64 -5.15 15.98
CA VAL A 254 18.23 -6.26 15.20
C VAL A 254 19.35 -5.75 14.30
N SER A 255 19.15 -4.60 13.64
CA SER A 255 20.19 -3.95 12.84
C SER A 255 21.43 -3.61 13.69
N PHE A 256 21.23 -3.06 14.89
CA PHE A 256 22.34 -2.78 15.80
C PHE A 256 23.06 -4.06 16.27
N ILE A 257 22.33 -5.12 16.62
CA ILE A 257 22.93 -6.38 17.08
C ILE A 257 23.79 -7.00 15.96
N LYS A 258 23.26 -7.03 14.73
CA LYS A 258 23.87 -7.71 13.57
C LYS A 258 24.97 -6.90 12.90
N TYR A 259 24.72 -5.61 12.68
CA TYR A 259 25.59 -4.73 11.88
C TYR A 259 26.34 -3.68 12.71
N LYS A 260 26.10 -3.62 14.03
CA LYS A 260 26.70 -2.63 14.94
C LYS A 260 26.45 -1.18 14.52
N ASN A 261 25.32 -0.95 13.84
CA ASN A 261 24.90 0.35 13.33
C ASN A 261 23.41 0.61 13.66
N LEU A 262 23.09 1.83 14.09
CA LEU A 262 21.72 2.33 14.18
C LEU A 262 21.37 3.02 12.86
N ASP A 263 21.11 2.19 11.85
CA ASP A 263 20.72 2.66 10.53
C ASP A 263 19.28 3.19 10.54
N LEU A 264 19.13 4.51 10.32
CA LEU A 264 17.82 5.15 10.31
C LEU A 264 16.94 4.64 9.16
N THR A 265 17.49 4.33 7.99
CA THR A 265 16.68 3.80 6.87
C THR A 265 16.14 2.41 7.19
N MET A 266 16.88 1.60 7.94
CA MET A 266 16.41 0.30 8.41
C MET A 266 15.31 0.45 9.49
N PHE A 267 15.45 1.41 10.39
CA PHE A 267 14.40 1.75 11.36
C PHE A 267 13.12 2.18 10.61
N LEU A 268 13.23 3.13 9.68
CA LEU A 268 12.11 3.60 8.88
C LEU A 268 11.42 2.45 8.11
N ASN A 269 12.19 1.55 7.51
CA ASN A 269 11.64 0.35 6.87
C ASN A 269 10.94 -0.58 7.89
N GLY A 270 11.49 -0.74 9.09
CA GLY A 270 10.85 -1.51 10.17
C GLY A 270 9.47 -0.97 10.55
N ILE A 271 9.29 0.36 10.59
CA ILE A 271 7.98 0.99 10.81
C ILE A 271 7.01 0.59 9.70
N LEU A 272 7.43 0.73 8.44
CA LEU A 272 6.61 0.35 7.28
C LEU A 272 6.29 -1.15 7.27
N GLY A 273 7.24 -2.00 7.66
CA GLY A 273 7.01 -3.45 7.81
C GLY A 273 5.97 -3.79 8.86
N GLY A 274 6.02 -3.12 10.01
CA GLY A 274 5.01 -3.27 11.06
C GLY A 274 3.62 -2.85 10.58
N LEU A 275 3.53 -1.70 9.89
CA LEU A 275 2.29 -1.23 9.26
C LEU A 275 1.75 -2.24 8.25
N VAL A 276 2.58 -2.69 7.30
CA VAL A 276 2.20 -3.69 6.30
C VAL A 276 1.79 -5.02 6.95
N GLY A 277 2.49 -5.45 8.00
CA GLY A 277 2.27 -6.74 8.66
C GLY A 277 0.93 -6.83 9.38
N ILE A 278 0.45 -5.73 9.99
CA ILE A 278 -0.82 -5.70 10.72
C ILE A 278 -2.04 -5.43 9.82
N THR A 279 -1.85 -4.86 8.62
CA THR A 279 -2.92 -4.47 7.69
C THR A 279 -3.97 -5.57 7.45
N ALA A 280 -3.60 -6.86 7.42
CA ALA A 280 -4.53 -7.96 7.18
C ALA A 280 -5.44 -8.29 8.37
N GLY A 281 -5.12 -7.87 9.59
CA GLY A 281 -5.89 -8.22 10.79
C GLY A 281 -5.89 -7.15 11.88
N ALA A 282 -5.79 -5.88 11.49
CA ALA A 282 -5.78 -4.76 12.43
C ALA A 282 -7.07 -4.67 13.26
N ASP A 283 -8.19 -5.12 12.70
CA ASP A 283 -9.54 -5.13 13.28
C ASP A 283 -9.83 -6.35 14.19
N VAL A 284 -9.08 -7.45 14.06
CA VAL A 284 -9.32 -8.70 14.83
C VAL A 284 -8.21 -9.05 15.82
N MET A 285 -7.04 -8.42 15.71
CA MET A 285 -5.92 -8.70 16.61
C MET A 285 -6.01 -7.87 17.90
N THR A 286 -5.53 -8.44 19.01
CA THR A 286 -5.35 -7.67 20.24
C THR A 286 -4.14 -6.72 20.11
N PRO A 287 -4.06 -5.66 20.94
CA PRO A 287 -2.88 -4.80 21.03
C PRO A 287 -1.57 -5.57 21.23
N GLU A 288 -1.56 -6.62 22.05
CA GLU A 288 -0.39 -7.47 22.29
C GLU A 288 0.01 -8.26 21.05
N SER A 289 -0.97 -8.85 20.35
CA SER A 289 -0.73 -9.54 19.08
C SER A 289 -0.18 -8.58 18.03
N ALA A 290 -0.67 -7.34 17.97
CA ALA A 290 -0.17 -6.33 17.04
C ALA A 290 1.30 -5.96 17.31
N ILE A 291 1.70 -5.85 18.59
CA ILE A 291 3.11 -5.66 18.97
C ILE A 291 3.97 -6.83 18.48
N ILE A 292 3.50 -8.08 18.66
CA ILE A 292 4.22 -9.28 18.22
C ILE A 292 4.35 -9.32 16.69
N ILE A 293 3.27 -9.03 15.97
CA ILE A 293 3.26 -8.97 14.49
C ILE A 293 4.24 -7.91 14.00
N GLY A 294 4.19 -6.71 14.59
CA GLY A 294 5.12 -5.62 14.29
C GLY A 294 6.58 -6.03 14.54
N ALA A 295 6.85 -6.62 15.71
CA ALA A 295 8.18 -7.11 16.06
C ALA A 295 8.70 -8.14 15.04
N ILE A 296 7.88 -9.12 14.67
CA ILE A 296 8.24 -10.14 13.67
C ILE A 296 8.54 -9.48 12.33
N ALA A 297 7.70 -8.55 11.86
CA ALA A 297 7.92 -7.82 10.61
C ALA A 297 9.23 -7.01 10.65
N GLY A 298 9.53 -6.36 11.78
CA GLY A 298 10.78 -5.63 12.00
C GLY A 298 12.01 -6.53 11.92
N VAL A 299 11.97 -7.73 12.50
CA VAL A 299 13.03 -8.74 12.34
C VAL A 299 13.18 -9.11 10.87
N LEU A 300 12.07 -9.49 10.22
CA LEU A 300 12.07 -10.01 8.86
C LEU A 300 12.61 -8.99 7.85
N ILE A 301 12.29 -7.70 7.97
CA ILE A 301 12.81 -6.67 7.05
C ILE A 301 14.34 -6.60 7.05
N VAL A 302 14.98 -6.66 8.22
CA VAL A 302 16.44 -6.60 8.31
C VAL A 302 17.08 -7.77 7.55
N PHE A 303 16.50 -8.97 7.67
CA PHE A 303 16.99 -10.15 6.95
C PHE A 303 16.58 -10.17 5.48
N ALA A 304 15.39 -9.69 5.13
CA ALA A 304 14.89 -9.64 3.76
C ALA A 304 15.75 -8.74 2.88
N VAL A 305 16.10 -7.53 3.33
CA VAL A 305 17.01 -6.62 2.60
C VAL A 305 18.36 -7.32 2.34
N SER A 306 18.88 -8.02 3.35
CA SER A 306 20.14 -8.75 3.24
C SER A 306 20.06 -9.92 2.26
N PHE A 307 18.92 -10.60 2.23
CA PHE A 307 18.64 -11.72 1.34
C PHE A 307 18.52 -11.25 -0.12
N VAL A 308 17.76 -10.18 -0.37
CA VAL A 308 17.61 -9.55 -1.69
C VAL A 308 18.98 -9.15 -2.26
N ASP A 309 19.83 -8.52 -1.44
CA ASP A 309 21.21 -8.17 -1.81
C ASP A 309 22.06 -9.41 -2.11
N ALA A 310 21.85 -10.52 -1.39
CA ALA A 310 22.59 -11.77 -1.59
C ALA A 310 22.25 -12.43 -2.93
N ILE A 311 20.99 -12.38 -3.35
CA ILE A 311 20.52 -12.90 -4.65
C ILE A 311 20.70 -11.90 -5.81
N LYS A 312 21.44 -10.81 -5.59
CA LYS A 312 21.79 -9.79 -6.59
C LYS A 312 20.59 -9.05 -7.19
N LEU A 313 19.53 -8.91 -6.40
CA LEU A 313 18.44 -7.99 -6.69
C LEU A 313 18.68 -6.66 -5.97
N ASP A 314 18.20 -5.59 -6.56
CA ASP A 314 18.36 -4.23 -6.05
C ASP A 314 16.98 -3.65 -5.76
N ASP A 315 16.74 -3.35 -4.49
CA ASP A 315 15.44 -3.07 -3.85
C ASP A 315 14.63 -4.33 -3.49
#